data_AF-A0A7S2B9T6-F1
#
_entry.id   AF-A0A7S2B9T6-F1
#
_cell.length_a   1.000
_cell.length_b   1.000
_cell.length_c   1.000
_cell.angle_alpha   90.00
_cell.angle_beta   90.00
_cell.angle_gamma   90.00
#
_symmetry.space_group_name_H-M   'P 1'
#
loop_
_entity.id
_entity.type
_entity.pdbx_description
1 polymer ?
#
loop_
_entity_poly.entity_id
_entity_poly.type
_entity_poly.pdbx_seq_one_letter_code
_entity_poly.pdbx_strand_id
1 'polypeptide(L)'
;SSFTPYIVEMMYQNLRRVMPGSPLESIHYVQFPKADEVIDVATFKVKGGAIDMRTIETSVDRMINILELARQIRNDKGKPVKVPLRRMVICHPDADLIRDLTKVLDIYIKEEMNVEEVVGVSDLGAVAKTKCDPEFSRLGSRAGKRMKEVTTAIR
;
A
#
# COMPACT_ATOMS: atom_id res chain seq x y z
N SER A 1 -1.41 -21.08 -24.84
CA SER A 1 -1.89 -19.69 -24.78
C SER A 1 -3.05 -19.51 -25.75
N SER A 2 -4.27 -19.27 -25.25
CA SER A 2 -5.51 -19.39 -26.06
C SER A 2 -6.29 -18.08 -26.25
N PHE A 3 -5.92 -16.99 -25.57
CA PHE A 3 -6.67 -15.72 -25.63
C PHE A 3 -6.00 -14.68 -26.54
N THR A 4 -4.67 -14.64 -26.56
CA THR A 4 -3.88 -13.66 -27.35
C THR A 4 -2.63 -14.32 -27.96
N PRO A 5 -2.80 -15.31 -28.86
CA PRO A 5 -1.71 -16.19 -29.32
C PRO A 5 -0.51 -15.44 -29.89
N TYR A 6 -0.74 -14.47 -30.78
CA TYR A 6 0.34 -13.71 -31.42
C TYR A 6 1.12 -12.80 -30.47
N ILE A 7 0.42 -12.11 -29.56
CA ILE A 7 1.05 -11.21 -28.57
C ILE A 7 1.92 -12.02 -27.61
N VAL A 8 1.38 -13.13 -27.12
CA VAL A 8 2.05 -13.99 -26.14
C VAL A 8 3.25 -14.72 -26.76
N GLU A 9 3.16 -15.13 -28.03
CA GLU A 9 4.31 -15.66 -28.78
C GLU A 9 5.42 -14.61 -28.95
N MET A 10 5.08 -13.39 -29.36
CA MET A 10 6.07 -12.29 -29.48
C MET A 10 6.77 -12.00 -28.14
N MET A 11 6.02 -11.94 -27.05
CA MET A 11 6.57 -11.75 -25.70
C MET A 11 7.50 -12.91 -25.31
N TYR A 12 7.07 -14.15 -25.54
CA TYR A 12 7.85 -15.34 -25.24
C TYR A 12 9.18 -15.38 -25.99
N GLN A 13 9.18 -15.06 -27.30
CA GLN A 13 10.42 -15.00 -28.09
C GLN A 13 11.42 -13.97 -27.57
N ASN A 14 10.94 -12.83 -27.08
CA ASN A 14 11.80 -11.80 -26.49
C ASN A 14 12.37 -12.27 -25.14
N LEU A 15 11.54 -12.83 -24.26
CA LEU A 15 11.97 -13.33 -22.95
C LEU A 15 12.94 -14.50 -23.08
N ARG A 16 12.74 -15.37 -24.07
CA ARG A 16 13.61 -16.51 -24.35
C ARG A 16 15.08 -16.11 -24.57
N ARG A 17 15.35 -14.90 -25.05
CA ARG A 17 16.73 -14.39 -25.25
C ARG A 17 17.50 -14.20 -23.95
N VAL A 18 16.81 -13.97 -22.84
CA VAL A 18 17.40 -13.71 -21.51
C VAL A 18 17.15 -14.82 -20.50
N MET A 19 16.35 -15.84 -20.86
CA MET A 19 16.09 -17.02 -20.02
C MET A 19 17.06 -18.15 -20.37
N PRO A 20 18.05 -18.47 -19.51
CA PRO A 20 18.92 -19.61 -19.74
C PRO A 20 18.12 -20.92 -19.67
N GLY A 21 18.27 -21.78 -20.69
CA GLY A 21 17.69 -23.12 -20.69
C GLY A 21 16.23 -23.24 -21.16
N SER A 22 15.66 -22.22 -21.80
CA SER A 22 14.30 -22.31 -22.36
C SER A 22 14.24 -23.36 -23.49
N PRO A 23 13.56 -24.51 -23.30
CA PRO A 23 13.77 -25.69 -24.15
C PRO A 23 12.98 -25.65 -25.46
N LEU A 24 11.89 -24.87 -25.54
CA LEU A 24 10.93 -24.94 -26.65
C LEU A 24 10.89 -23.67 -27.48
N GLU A 25 10.68 -23.84 -28.78
CA GLU A 25 10.73 -22.77 -29.77
C GLU A 25 9.54 -21.82 -29.65
N SER A 26 8.35 -22.30 -29.33
CA SER A 26 7.13 -21.49 -29.22
C SER A 26 6.41 -21.71 -27.89
N ILE A 27 5.74 -20.67 -27.39
CA ILE A 27 4.94 -20.75 -26.15
C ILE A 27 3.77 -21.71 -26.27
N HIS A 28 3.33 -22.03 -27.49
CA HIS A 28 2.24 -22.96 -27.74
C HIS A 28 2.60 -24.42 -27.39
N TYR A 29 3.90 -24.74 -27.31
CA TYR A 29 4.39 -26.06 -26.91
C TYR A 29 4.75 -26.13 -25.42
N VAL A 30 4.85 -24.98 -24.75
CA VAL A 30 5.18 -24.91 -23.33
C VAL A 30 3.99 -25.43 -22.54
N GLN A 31 4.24 -26.43 -21.68
CA GLN A 31 3.21 -26.91 -20.77
C GLN A 31 2.79 -25.78 -19.82
N PHE A 32 1.51 -25.78 -19.45
CA PHE A 32 1.06 -24.85 -18.42
C PHE A 32 1.94 -25.02 -17.17
N PRO A 33 2.39 -23.91 -16.56
CA PRO A 33 3.14 -23.98 -15.34
C PRO A 33 2.30 -24.75 -14.33
N LYS A 34 2.87 -25.80 -13.77
CA LYS A 34 2.27 -26.45 -12.61
C LYS A 34 2.43 -25.45 -11.46
N ALA A 35 1.38 -25.28 -10.66
CA ALA A 35 1.59 -24.66 -9.35
C ALA A 35 2.66 -25.50 -8.65
N ASP A 36 3.79 -24.89 -8.32
CA ASP A 36 4.76 -25.56 -7.47
C ASP A 36 4.03 -25.97 -6.18
N GLU A 37 4.36 -27.12 -5.58
CA GLU A 37 3.93 -27.51 -4.22
C GLU A 37 4.37 -26.50 -3.13
N VAL A 38 5.02 -25.42 -3.57
CA VAL A 38 5.44 -24.23 -2.84
C VAL A 38 4.29 -23.22 -2.70
N ILE A 39 3.23 -23.30 -3.51
CA ILE A 39 2.06 -22.43 -3.37
C ILE A 39 0.84 -23.33 -3.48
N ASP A 40 0.57 -24.07 -2.41
CA ASP A 40 -0.67 -24.82 -2.29
C ASP A 40 -1.83 -23.82 -2.15
N VAL A 41 -2.53 -23.48 -3.23
CA VAL A 41 -3.56 -22.43 -3.24
C VAL A 41 -4.75 -22.73 -2.31
N ALA A 42 -4.88 -23.98 -1.84
CA ALA A 42 -5.88 -24.39 -0.86
C ALA A 42 -5.38 -24.34 0.60
N THR A 43 -4.06 -24.27 0.85
CA THR A 43 -3.48 -24.30 2.21
C THR A 43 -2.32 -23.30 2.42
N PHE A 44 -1.98 -22.51 1.40
CA PHE A 44 -1.02 -21.40 1.35
C PHE A 44 0.28 -21.64 2.14
N LYS A 45 1.07 -22.67 1.75
CA LYS A 45 2.39 -22.96 2.35
C LYS A 45 3.48 -23.23 1.30
N VAL A 46 4.66 -22.63 1.54
CA VAL A 46 5.91 -22.73 0.75
C VAL A 46 6.83 -23.82 1.32
N LYS A 47 7.22 -24.81 0.49
CA LYS A 47 8.28 -25.78 0.80
C LYS A 47 9.66 -25.10 0.71
N GLY A 48 10.31 -24.91 1.86
CA GLY A 48 11.65 -24.30 1.98
C GLY A 48 11.83 -23.39 3.19
N GLY A 49 10.71 -23.05 3.85
CA GLY A 49 10.64 -22.20 5.03
C GLY A 49 9.23 -21.63 5.10
N ALA A 50 8.70 -21.41 6.31
CA ALA A 50 7.39 -20.79 6.48
C ALA A 50 7.50 -19.29 6.12
N ILE A 51 7.41 -18.97 4.84
CA ILE A 51 6.98 -17.64 4.43
C ILE A 51 5.50 -17.58 4.78
N ASP A 52 5.16 -16.87 5.85
CA ASP A 52 3.77 -16.66 6.24
C ASP A 52 3.10 -15.77 5.19
N MET A 53 2.47 -16.39 4.21
CA MET A 53 1.90 -15.70 3.06
C MET A 53 0.78 -14.73 3.49
N ARG A 54 0.10 -15.01 4.60
CA ARG A 54 -0.85 -14.08 5.22
C ARG A 54 -0.20 -12.77 5.64
N THR A 55 1.03 -12.85 6.15
CA THR A 55 1.83 -11.67 6.48
C THR A 55 2.16 -10.87 5.21
N ILE A 56 2.53 -11.54 4.11
CA ILE A 56 2.81 -10.86 2.82
C ILE A 56 1.56 -10.18 2.28
N GLU A 57 0.43 -10.89 2.18
CA GLU A 57 -0.83 -10.32 1.71
C GLU A 57 -1.23 -9.10 2.53
N THR A 58 -1.15 -9.22 3.86
CA THR A 58 -1.44 -8.10 4.77
C THR A 58 -0.50 -6.92 4.54
N SER A 59 0.81 -7.15 4.34
CA SER A 59 1.77 -6.08 4.06
C SER A 59 1.51 -5.41 2.70
N VAL A 60 1.12 -6.18 1.67
CA VAL A 60 0.74 -5.65 0.34
C VAL A 60 -0.53 -4.81 0.43
N ASP A 61 -1.56 -5.31 1.11
CA ASP A 61 -2.81 -4.56 1.31
C ASP A 61 -2.57 -3.27 2.07
N ARG A 62 -1.76 -3.31 3.14
CA ARG A 62 -1.34 -2.11 3.87
C ARG A 62 -0.62 -1.11 2.97
N MET A 63 0.29 -1.58 2.12
CA MET A 63 1.02 -0.73 1.18
C MET A 63 0.07 -0.05 0.18
N ILE A 64 -0.85 -0.80 -0.42
CA ILE A 64 -1.85 -0.25 -1.36
C ILE A 64 -2.66 0.85 -0.68
N ASN A 65 -3.18 0.59 0.52
CA ASN A 65 -3.94 1.58 1.30
C ASN A 65 -3.13 2.85 1.59
N ILE A 66 -1.85 2.71 1.96
CA ILE A 66 -0.97 3.85 2.20
C ILE A 66 -0.78 4.68 0.92
N LEU A 67 -0.55 4.02 -0.22
CA LEU A 67 -0.36 4.68 -1.51
C LEU A 67 -1.62 5.44 -1.95
N GLU A 68 -2.79 4.84 -1.79
CA GLU A 68 -4.07 5.48 -2.10
C GLU A 68 -4.29 6.73 -1.26
N LEU A 69 -4.11 6.64 0.07
CA LEU A 69 -4.23 7.78 0.97
C LEU A 69 -3.21 8.88 0.63
N ALA A 70 -1.97 8.50 0.35
CA ALA A 70 -0.92 9.46 0.01
C ALA A 70 -1.20 10.18 -1.33
N ARG A 71 -1.72 9.46 -2.33
CA ARG A 71 -2.17 10.04 -3.61
C ARG A 71 -3.34 11.00 -3.42
N GLN A 72 -4.31 10.65 -2.58
CA GLN A 72 -5.43 11.52 -2.24
C GLN A 72 -4.95 12.82 -1.58
N ILE A 73 -4.09 12.73 -0.54
CA ILE A 73 -3.52 13.90 0.13
C ILE A 73 -2.74 14.79 -0.85
N ARG A 74 -2.02 14.19 -1.79
CA ARG A 74 -1.32 14.93 -2.84
C ARG A 74 -2.26 15.66 -3.77
N ASN A 75 -3.35 15.01 -4.19
CA ASN A 75 -4.37 15.63 -5.02
C ASN A 75 -5.02 16.83 -4.29
N ASP A 76 -5.42 16.63 -3.04
CA ASP A 76 -6.03 17.68 -2.20
C ASP A 76 -5.12 18.90 -2.02
N LYS A 77 -3.80 18.67 -1.94
CA LYS A 77 -2.79 19.73 -1.81
C LYS A 77 -2.22 20.22 -3.15
N GLY A 78 -2.71 19.72 -4.29
CA GLY A 78 -2.22 20.08 -5.62
C GLY A 78 -0.73 19.76 -5.85
N LYS A 79 -0.21 18.69 -5.24
CA LYS A 79 1.18 18.26 -5.35
C LYS A 79 1.32 17.06 -6.29
N PRO A 80 1.77 17.25 -7.53
CA PRO A 80 1.90 16.15 -8.48
C PRO A 80 3.07 15.22 -8.14
N VAL A 81 2.97 13.94 -8.50
CA VAL A 81 3.96 12.90 -8.12
C VAL A 81 5.37 13.15 -8.65
N LYS A 82 5.48 13.84 -9.79
CA LYS A 82 6.76 14.25 -10.37
C LYS A 82 7.60 15.19 -9.49
N VAL A 83 6.99 15.83 -8.48
CA VAL A 83 7.70 16.70 -7.54
C VAL A 83 8.13 15.86 -6.33
N PRO A 84 9.44 15.68 -6.09
CA PRO A 84 9.90 14.91 -4.96
C PRO A 84 9.53 15.58 -3.65
N LEU A 85 9.16 14.78 -2.64
CA LEU A 85 8.96 15.27 -1.28
C LEU A 85 10.11 14.82 -0.39
N ARG A 86 10.54 15.70 0.51
CA ARG A 86 11.62 15.41 1.45
C ARG A 86 11.24 14.32 2.47
N ARG A 87 9.98 14.30 2.92
CA ARG A 87 9.54 13.38 3.97
C ARG A 87 8.06 13.05 3.87
N MET A 88 7.73 11.78 4.09
CA MET A 88 6.37 11.27 4.29
C MET A 88 6.28 10.63 5.68
N VAL A 89 5.25 11.01 6.45
CA VAL A 89 5.03 10.50 7.80
C VAL A 89 3.77 9.65 7.79
N ILE A 90 3.89 8.39 8.19
CA ILE A 90 2.77 7.46 8.30
C ILE A 90 2.48 7.27 9.78
N CYS A 91 1.28 7.64 10.21
CA CYS A 91 0.86 7.49 11.60
C CYS A 91 -0.08 6.29 11.75
N HIS A 92 0.29 5.29 12.55
CA HIS A 92 -0.54 4.12 12.80
C HIS A 92 -0.22 3.48 14.15
N PRO A 93 -1.23 3.04 14.94
CA PRO A 93 -0.99 2.48 16.28
C PRO A 93 -0.34 1.08 16.25
N ASP A 94 -0.46 0.36 15.14
CA ASP A 94 0.10 -0.98 14.97
C ASP A 94 1.62 -0.95 14.79
N ALA A 95 2.35 -1.58 15.72
CA ALA A 95 3.80 -1.67 15.71
C ALA A 95 4.34 -2.55 14.58
N ASP A 96 3.59 -3.58 14.16
CA ASP A 96 4.04 -4.47 13.08
C ASP A 96 4.05 -3.72 11.74
N LEU A 97 3.06 -2.86 11.51
CA LEU A 97 3.02 -1.99 10.34
C LEU A 97 4.22 -1.02 10.33
N ILE A 98 4.53 -0.38 11.47
CA ILE A 98 5.69 0.52 11.57
C ILE A 98 7.00 -0.23 11.29
N ARG A 99 7.11 -1.48 11.76
CA ARG A 99 8.28 -2.32 11.49
C ARG A 99 8.40 -2.68 10.02
N ASP A 100 7.29 -3.02 9.37
CA ASP A 100 7.26 -3.36 7.94
C ASP A 100 7.63 -2.17 7.06
N LEU A 101 7.17 -0.98 7.43
CA LEU A 101 7.53 0.30 6.81
C LEU A 101 9.02 0.59 6.87
N THR A 102 9.71 0.17 7.93
CA THR A 102 11.15 0.40 8.10
C THR A 102 11.98 -0.62 7.32
N LYS A 103 11.35 -1.67 6.78
CA LYS A 103 12.04 -2.80 6.14
C LYS A 103 11.63 -2.92 4.67
N VAL A 104 10.63 -3.76 4.41
CA VAL A 104 10.31 -4.24 3.07
C VAL A 104 9.54 -3.17 2.30
N LEU A 105 8.65 -2.44 2.96
CA LEU A 105 7.75 -1.49 2.31
C LEU A 105 8.41 -0.13 2.01
N ASP A 106 9.53 0.20 2.66
CA ASP A 106 10.21 1.50 2.51
C ASP A 106 10.55 1.81 1.06
N ILE A 107 11.19 0.85 0.38
CA ILE A 107 11.68 1.01 -1.00
C ILE A 107 10.49 1.22 -1.95
N TYR A 108 9.47 0.37 -1.86
CA TYR A 108 8.29 0.45 -2.73
C TYR A 108 7.54 1.76 -2.56
N ILE A 109 7.35 2.22 -1.31
CA ILE A 109 6.64 3.47 -1.04
C ILE A 109 7.45 4.68 -1.54
N LYS A 110 8.77 4.69 -1.34
CA LYS A 110 9.65 5.77 -1.80
C LYS A 110 9.67 5.89 -3.32
N GLU A 111 9.76 4.78 -4.03
CA GLU A 111 9.77 4.76 -5.50
C GLU A 111 8.43 5.21 -6.07
N GLU A 112 7.32 4.65 -5.58
CA GLU A 112 5.99 4.94 -6.10
C GLU A 112 5.54 6.38 -5.79
N MET A 113 5.92 6.89 -4.61
CA MET A 113 5.55 8.24 -4.20
C MET A 113 6.65 9.27 -4.45
N ASN A 114 7.84 8.93 -4.96
CA ASN A 114 8.93 9.90 -5.16
C ASN A 114 9.20 10.72 -3.88
N VAL A 115 9.59 10.04 -2.80
CA VAL A 115 9.88 10.64 -1.49
C VAL A 115 11.27 10.21 -1.01
N GLU A 116 12.03 11.14 -0.42
CA GLU A 116 13.38 10.83 0.08
C GLU A 116 13.35 9.98 1.37
N GLU A 117 12.42 10.27 2.28
CA GLU A 117 12.34 9.64 3.60
C GLU A 117 10.90 9.26 3.97
N VAL A 118 10.69 8.03 4.44
CA VAL A 118 9.41 7.55 5.00
C VAL A 118 9.63 7.28 6.49
N VAL A 119 8.75 7.84 7.33
CA VAL A 119 8.85 7.73 8.80
C VAL A 119 7.54 7.19 9.36
N GLY A 120 7.60 6.06 10.08
CA GLY A 120 6.47 5.53 10.83
C GLY A 120 6.41 6.11 12.24
N VAL A 121 5.23 6.59 12.65
CA VAL A 121 4.98 7.16 13.98
C VAL A 121 3.75 6.50 14.59
N SER A 122 3.81 6.12 15.87
CA SER A 122 2.66 5.57 16.59
C SER A 122 1.81 6.64 17.28
N ASP A 123 2.43 7.74 17.67
CA ASP A 123 1.76 8.84 18.36
C ASP A 123 1.14 9.86 17.39
N LEU A 124 -0.18 9.88 17.35
CA LEU A 124 -0.94 10.84 16.55
C LEU A 124 -0.76 12.29 17.05
N GLY A 125 -0.54 12.49 18.35
CA GLY A 125 -0.37 13.81 18.96
C GLY A 125 0.91 14.52 18.51
N ALA A 126 1.93 13.77 18.11
CA ALA A 126 3.18 14.31 17.57
C ALA A 126 3.02 14.83 16.13
N VAL A 127 2.06 14.31 15.37
CA VAL A 127 1.93 14.57 13.91
C VAL A 127 0.71 15.44 13.58
N ALA A 128 -0.36 15.34 14.37
CA ALA A 128 -1.62 16.00 14.08
C ALA A 128 -2.17 16.76 15.29
N LYS A 129 -2.71 17.96 15.03
CA LYS A 129 -3.50 18.70 16.01
C LYS A 129 -4.96 18.28 15.86
N THR A 130 -5.52 17.65 16.89
CA THR A 130 -6.94 17.35 16.95
C THR A 130 -7.71 18.64 17.15
N LYS A 131 -8.64 18.94 16.23
CA LYS A 131 -9.59 20.03 16.37
C LYS A 131 -10.98 19.41 16.53
N CYS A 132 -11.66 19.75 17.62
CA CYS A 132 -13.06 19.37 17.80
C CYS A 132 -13.92 20.58 17.40
N ASP A 133 -14.71 20.45 16.34
CA ASP A 133 -15.69 21.47 15.96
C ASP A 133 -17.07 21.02 16.47
N PRO A 134 -17.77 21.84 17.26
CA PRO A 134 -19.08 21.47 17.79
C PRO A 134 -20.14 21.42 16.68
N GLU A 135 -21.02 20.40 16.74
CA GLU A 135 -22.17 20.30 15.85
C GLU A 135 -23.26 21.29 16.28
N PHE A 136 -23.19 22.51 15.74
CA PHE A 136 -24.03 23.65 16.17
C PHE A 136 -25.54 23.38 16.09
N SER A 137 -26.00 22.56 15.14
CA SER A 137 -27.42 22.20 14.98
C SER A 137 -27.95 21.40 16.19
N ARG A 138 -27.21 20.38 16.63
CA ARG A 138 -27.61 19.51 17.74
C ARG A 138 -27.37 20.16 19.09
N LEU A 139 -26.23 20.83 19.26
CA LEU A 139 -25.87 21.47 20.51
C LEU A 139 -26.66 22.76 20.76
N GLY A 140 -27.04 23.48 19.69
CA GLY A 140 -27.79 24.74 19.79
C GLY A 140 -29.17 24.59 20.44
N SER A 141 -29.90 23.51 20.12
CA SER A 141 -31.21 23.24 20.70
C SER A 141 -31.17 22.95 22.21
N ARG A 142 -30.06 22.38 22.71
CA ARG A 142 -29.89 22.00 24.11
C ARG A 142 -29.17 23.04 24.96
N ALA A 143 -28.12 23.67 24.43
CA ALA A 143 -27.30 24.61 25.18
C ALA A 143 -27.77 26.07 25.05
N GLY A 144 -28.55 26.41 24.01
CA GLY A 144 -29.17 27.73 23.85
C GLY A 144 -28.19 28.88 24.06
N LYS A 145 -28.45 29.73 25.07
CA LYS A 145 -27.59 30.89 25.41
C LYS A 145 -26.17 30.50 25.87
N ARG A 146 -25.97 29.27 26.36
CA ARG A 146 -24.68 28.75 26.81
C ARG A 146 -23.82 28.18 25.68
N MET A 147 -24.27 28.26 24.43
CA MET A 147 -23.48 27.79 23.28
C MET A 147 -22.09 28.43 23.18
N LYS A 148 -21.94 29.69 23.60
CA LYS A 148 -20.62 30.35 23.63
C LYS A 148 -19.68 29.70 24.65
N GLU A 149 -20.17 29.36 25.84
CA GLU A 149 -19.39 28.66 26.87
C GLU A 149 -18.97 27.26 26.38
N VAL A 150 -19.92 26.51 25.83
CA VAL A 150 -19.70 25.14 25.32
C VAL A 150 -18.70 25.13 24.16
N THR A 151 -18.81 26.07 23.23
CA THR A 151 -17.87 26.20 22.10
C THR A 151 -16.47 26.55 22.57
N THR A 152 -16.34 27.32 23.66
CA THR A 152 -15.04 27.70 24.23
C THR A 152 -14.39 26.54 24.98
N ALA A 153 -15.18 25.65 25.60
CA ALA A 153 -14.68 24.47 26.31
C ALA A 153 -14.29 23.30 25.37
N ILE A 154 -14.85 23.24 24.17
CA ILE A 154 -14.60 22.18 23.17
C ILE A 154 -13.37 22.49 22.29
N ARG A 155 -13.01 23.77 22.18
CA ARG A 155 -11.95 24.27 21.31
C ARG A 155 -10.59 24.24 21.97
#